data_AF-A0A2V8PG73-F1
#
_entry.id   AF-A0A2V8PG73-F1
#
_cell.length_a   1.000
_cell.length_b   1.000
_cell.length_c   1.000
_cell.angle_alpha   90.00
_cell.angle_beta   90.00
_cell.angle_gamma   90.00
#
_symmetry.space_group_name_H-M   'P 1'
#
loop_
_entity.id
_entity.type
_entity.pdbx_description
1 polymer ?
#
loop_
_entity_poly.entity_id
_entity_poly.type
_entity_poly.pdbx_seq_one_letter_code
_entity_poly.pdbx_strand_id
1 'polypeptide(L)' 'EQRQVTLGQRQGDLVVVEKGVEPGERVVTIGQIGVTPGGKVRVEEQRETGAGNGAKQ' A
#
# COMPACT_ATOMS: atom_id res chain seq x y z
N GLU A 1 -11.96 5.04 -3.71
CA GLU A 1 -12.49 5.86 -2.59
C GLU A 1 -11.34 6.25 -1.66
N GLN A 2 -11.54 7.21 -0.76
CA GLN A 2 -10.58 7.48 0.32
C GLN A 2 -11.17 6.95 1.62
N ARG A 3 -10.39 6.15 2.35
CA ARG A 3 -10.82 5.48 3.56
C ARG A 3 -9.77 5.67 4.64
N GLN A 4 -10.20 6.00 5.85
CA GLN A 4 -9.31 6.05 7.00
C GLN A 4 -8.93 4.63 7.41
N VAL A 5 -7.65 4.43 7.71
CA VAL A 5 -7.11 3.15 8.21
C VAL A 5 -6.44 3.35 9.56
N THR A 6 -6.43 2.30 10.38
CA THR A 6 -5.65 2.27 11.62
C THR A 6 -4.35 1.51 11.36
N LEU A 7 -3.23 2.16 11.62
CA LEU A 7 -1.89 1.58 11.46
C LEU A 7 -1.34 1.18 12.82
N GLY A 8 -0.65 0.04 12.84
CA GLY A 8 0.02 -0.50 14.02
C GLY A 8 1.54 -0.38 13.93
N GLN A 9 2.24 -1.43 14.38
CA GLN A 9 3.70 -1.48 14.38
C GLN A 9 4.30 -1.40 12.96
N ARG A 10 5.47 -0.77 12.87
CA ARG A 10 6.28 -0.71 11.65
C ARG A 10 7.40 -1.74 11.70
N GLN A 11 7.66 -2.42 10.59
CA GLN A 11 8.72 -3.41 10.43
C GLN A 11 9.53 -3.07 9.17
N GLY A 12 10.61 -2.30 9.35
CA GLY A 12 11.38 -1.76 8.23
C GLY A 12 10.50 -0.92 7.30
N ASP A 13 10.44 -1.30 6.04
CA ASP A 13 9.64 -0.61 5.01
C ASP A 13 8.14 -0.98 5.05
N LEU A 14 7.76 -1.99 5.84
CA LEU A 14 6.37 -2.44 5.98
C LEU A 14 5.70 -1.85 7.22
N VAL A 15 4.38 -1.66 7.15
CA VAL A 15 3.55 -1.22 8.28
C VAL A 15 2.33 -2.12 8.43
N VAL A 16 1.99 -2.48 9.67
CA VAL A 16 0.79 -3.26 9.97
C VAL A 16 -0.44 -2.40 9.76
N VAL A 17 -1.41 -2.90 8.99
CA VAL A 17 -2.75 -2.32 8.88
C VAL A 17 -3.67 -3.09 9.82
N GLU A 18 -4.08 -2.46 10.92
CA GLU A 18 -4.91 -3.11 11.94
C GLU A 18 -6.39 -3.09 11.57
N LYS A 19 -6.85 -2.01 10.91
CA LYS A 19 -8.25 -1.81 10.51
C LYS A 19 -8.37 -1.02 9.22
N GLY A 20 -9.42 -1.30 8.47
CA GLY A 20 -9.85 -0.52 7.31
C GLY A 20 -9.44 -1.09 5.95
N VAL A 21 -8.77 -2.24 5.91
CA VAL A 21 -8.48 -2.97 4.66
C VAL A 21 -8.76 -4.46 4.87
N GLU A 22 -9.39 -5.10 3.88
CA GLU A 22 -9.67 -6.55 3.89
C GLU A 22 -8.77 -7.32 2.92
N PRO A 23 -8.54 -8.63 3.14
CA PRO A 23 -7.80 -9.46 2.20
C PRO A 23 -8.41 -9.43 0.79
N GLY A 24 -7.57 -9.25 -0.23
CA GLY A 24 -8.00 -9.16 -1.63
C GLY A 24 -8.38 -7.75 -2.09
N GLU A 25 -8.47 -6.77 -1.18
CA GLU A 25 -8.58 -5.36 -1.57
C GLU A 25 -7.27 -4.85 -2.19
N ARG A 26 -7.40 -3.93 -3.15
CA ARG A 26 -6.27 -3.27 -3.80
C ARG A 26 -6.12 -1.86 -3.26
N VAL A 27 -4.93 -1.54 -2.77
CA VAL A 27 -4.57 -0.23 -2.23
C VAL A 27 -3.60 0.51 -3.14
N VAL A 28 -3.67 1.83 -3.14
CA VAL A 28 -2.72 2.67 -3.87
C VAL A 28 -1.48 2.88 -3.01
N THR A 29 -0.33 2.40 -3.48
CA THR A 29 0.96 2.51 -2.78
C THR A 29 1.87 3.61 -3.34
N ILE A 30 1.61 4.07 -4.57
CA ILE A 30 2.38 5.10 -5.27
C ILE A 30 1.40 6.06 -5.98
N GLY A 31 1.71 7.36 -5.99
CA GLY A 31 0.95 8.36 -6.74
C GLY A 31 -0.30 8.89 -6.03
N GLN A 32 -0.46 8.62 -4.73
CA GLN A 32 -1.64 8.97 -3.93
C GLN A 32 -1.91 10.48 -3.80
N ILE A 33 -0.92 11.35 -4.03
CA ILE A 33 -1.12 12.81 -3.98
C ILE A 33 -1.99 13.29 -5.16
N GLY A 34 -1.92 12.59 -6.31
CA GLY A 34 -2.62 12.98 -7.54
C GLY A 34 -4.01 12.39 -7.71
N VAL A 35 -4.51 11.59 -6.77
CA VAL A 35 -5.80 10.91 -6.89
C VAL A 35 -6.90 11.62 -6.10
N THR A 36 -8.09 11.68 -6.68
CA THR A 36 -9.30 12.21 -6.03
C THR A 36 -10.33 11.09 -5.81
N PRO A 37 -11.18 11.18 -4.78
CA PRO A 37 -12.26 10.22 -4.58
C PRO A 37 -13.18 10.15 -5.81
N GLY A 38 -13.45 8.93 -6.31
CA GLY A 38 -14.29 8.72 -7.49
C GLY A 38 -13.62 9.01 -8.84
N GLY A 39 -12.39 9.53 -8.83
CA GLY A 39 -11.60 9.76 -10.04
C GLY A 39 -11.20 8.45 -10.72
N LYS A 40 -11.14 8.47 -12.06
CA LYS A 40 -10.62 7.34 -12.83
C LYS A 40 -9.11 7.22 -12.61
N VAL A 41 -8.65 5.99 -12.42
CA VAL A 41 -7.22 5.67 -12.28
C VAL A 41 -6.82 4.61 -13.30
N ARG A 42 -5.57 4.66 -13.76
CA ARG A 42 -4.94 3.58 -14.50
C ARG A 42 -4.06 2.80 -13.53
N VAL A 43 -4.28 1.50 -13.43
CA VAL A 43 -3.43 0.62 -12.63
C VAL A 43 -2.19 0.29 -13.45
N GLU A 44 -1.01 0.57 -12.91
CA GLU A 44 0.26 0.09 -13.46
C GLU A 44 0.68 -1.15 -12.68
N GLU A 45 1.18 -2.16 -13.39
CA GLU A 45 1.85 -3.28 -12.72
C GLU A 45 3.10 -2.77 -12.01
N GLN A 46 3.14 -3.01 -10.71
CA GLN A 46 4.32 -2.74 -9.91
C GLN A 46 5.46 -3.60 -10.47
N ARG A 47 6.41 -2.96 -11.16
CA ARG A 47 7.66 -3.64 -11.50
C ARG A 47 8.33 -4.01 -10.19
N GLU A 48 8.59 -5.30 -10.00
CA GLU A 48 9.34 -5.80 -8.85
C GLU A 48 10.76 -5.22 -8.92
N THR A 49 10.96 -4.02 -8.38
CA THR A 49 12.29 -3.57 -7.98
C THR A 49 12.63 -4.33 -6.72
N GLY A 50 13.25 -5.50 -6.89
CA GLY A 50 13.71 -6.34 -5.81
C GLY A 50 14.74 -5.62 -4.93
N ALA A 51 14.27 -5.03 -3.85
CA ALA A 51 15.10 -4.60 -2.74
C ALA A 51 14.27 -4.74 -1.45
N GLY A 52 14.57 -5.78 -0.66
CA GLY A 52 14.13 -5.87 0.72
C GLY A 52 13.33 -7.11 1.10
N ASN A 53 13.79 -8.32 0.76
CA ASN A 53 13.39 -9.53 1.49
C ASN A 53 14.63 -10.29 1.99
N GLY A 54 14.87 -10.22 3.30
CA GLY A 54 15.63 -11.20 4.09
C GLY A 54 17.16 -11.17 4.02
N ALA A 55 17.79 -10.30 4.82
CA ALA A 55 19.18 -10.50 5.27
C ALA A 55 19.19 -10.92 6.76
N LYS A 56 19.00 -12.21 7.01
CA LYS A 56 19.78 -12.92 8.05
C LYS A 56 20.74 -13.83 7.28
N GLN A 57 21.99 -13.38 7.16
CA GLN A 57 23.15 -14.27 7.07
C GLN A 57 23.68 -14.47 8.49
#